data_AF-A0AA38KUU8-F1
#
_entry.id   AF-A0AA38KUU8-F1
#
_cell.length_a   1.000
_cell.length_b   1.000
_cell.length_c   1.000
_cell.angle_alpha   90.00
_cell.angle_beta   90.00
_cell.angle_gamma   90.00
#
_symmetry.space_group_name_H-M   'P 1'
#
loop_
_entity.id
_entity.type
_entity.pdbx_description
1 polymer ?
#
loop_
_entity_poly.entity_id
_entity_poly.type
_entity_poly.pdbx_seq_one_letter_code
_entity_poly.pdbx_strand_id
1 'polypeptide(L)'
;AETSISKNTIKHNYRNAKPHGNDPYWTGKKEQPGGRPQKINGATLAEVTNQLDSGELRDGAHAQRCHFPDISERTIRRNLSEVGYEGFVQLKKPLLKPKH
;
A
#
# COMPACT_ATOMS: atom_id res chain seq x y z
N ALA A 1 29.21 5.81 33.29
CA ALA A 1 28.26 4.97 32.54
C ALA A 1 28.86 4.73 31.16
N GLU A 2 29.46 3.57 30.94
CA GLU A 2 29.94 3.20 29.61
C GLU A 2 28.73 2.90 28.74
N THR A 3 28.55 3.66 27.67
CA THR A 3 27.45 3.45 26.73
C THR A 3 27.68 2.12 26.00
N SER A 4 26.68 1.23 26.00
CA SER A 4 26.68 -0.08 25.32
C SER A 4 26.70 0.01 23.78
N ILE A 5 27.10 1.17 23.25
CA ILE A 5 27.04 1.51 21.84
C ILE A 5 28.37 1.14 21.19
N SER A 6 28.32 0.37 20.10
CA SER A 6 29.53 -0.06 19.40
C SER A 6 30.33 1.15 18.90
N LYS A 7 31.68 1.05 18.95
CA LYS A 7 32.58 2.08 18.42
C LYS A 7 32.31 2.42 16.95
N ASN A 8 31.87 1.45 16.17
CA ASN A 8 31.47 1.63 14.78
C ASN A 8 30.22 2.49 14.64
N THR A 9 29.22 2.28 15.50
CA THR A 9 28.00 3.09 15.56
C THR A 9 28.34 4.54 15.90
N ILE A 10 29.25 4.77 16.85
CA ILE A 10 29.69 6.12 17.24
C ILE A 10 30.39 6.83 16.06
N LYS A 11 31.34 6.16 15.38
CA LYS A 11 32.07 6.72 14.24
C LYS A 11 31.14 7.04 13.06
N HIS A 12 30.19 6.16 12.78
CA HIS A 12 29.18 6.35 11.74
C HIS A 12 28.28 7.55 12.05
N ASN A 13 27.78 7.66 13.28
CA ASN A 13 26.92 8.77 13.70
C ASN A 13 27.67 10.10 13.67
N TYR A 14 28.92 10.13 14.16
CA TYR A 14 29.76 11.33 14.14
C TYR A 14 30.04 11.82 12.70
N ARG A 15 30.30 10.90 11.76
CA ARG A 15 30.47 11.24 10.33
C ARG A 15 29.20 11.82 9.72
N ASN A 16 28.03 11.25 10.05
CA ASN A 16 26.75 11.71 9.52
C ASN A 16 26.27 13.01 10.17
N ALA A 17 26.69 13.33 11.40
CA ALA A 17 26.32 14.58 12.07
C ALA A 17 27.06 15.82 11.50
N LYS A 18 28.30 15.67 11.03
CA LYS A 18 29.11 16.78 10.48
C LYS A 18 28.43 17.62 9.36
N PRO A 19 27.76 17.04 8.35
CA PRO A 19 27.11 17.81 7.30
C PRO A 19 25.83 18.55 7.74
N HIS A 20 25.22 18.21 8.89
CA HIS A 20 23.96 18.80 9.34
C HIS A 20 24.12 19.96 10.33
N GLY A 21 25.36 20.43 10.55
CA GLY A 21 25.67 21.71 11.20
C GLY A 21 24.93 21.95 12.51
N ASN A 22 25.35 21.29 13.60
CA ASN A 22 24.91 21.57 14.98
C ASN A 22 23.38 21.69 15.19
N ASP A 23 22.55 21.14 14.31
CA ASP A 23 21.10 21.10 14.49
C ASP A 23 20.78 20.18 15.67
N PRO A 24 20.32 20.71 16.82
CA PRO A 24 20.03 19.92 18.00
C PRO A 24 18.81 19.01 17.80
N TYR A 25 18.04 19.17 16.72
CA TYR A 25 16.88 18.37 16.37
C TYR A 25 17.19 17.26 15.33
N TRP A 26 18.42 17.21 14.79
CA TRP A 26 18.80 16.16 13.86
C TRP A 26 18.96 14.82 14.58
N THR A 27 17.97 13.93 14.43
CA THR A 27 17.94 12.64 15.16
C THR A 27 18.79 11.54 14.52
N GLY A 28 19.51 11.81 13.44
CA GLY A 28 20.29 10.80 12.70
C GLY A 28 19.48 9.66 12.09
N LYS A 29 18.16 9.69 12.25
CA LYS A 29 17.23 8.81 11.57
C LYS A 29 17.18 9.24 10.12
N LYS A 30 17.98 8.59 9.27
CA LYS A 30 17.71 8.57 7.83
C LYS A 30 16.25 8.15 7.67
N GLU A 31 15.51 8.86 6.83
CA GLU A 31 14.22 8.38 6.33
C GLU A 31 14.41 6.91 5.97
N GLN A 32 13.62 6.01 6.57
CA GLN A 32 13.78 4.60 6.30
C GLN A 32 13.69 4.42 4.77
N PRO A 33 14.61 3.66 4.16
CA PRO A 33 14.59 3.48 2.72
C PRO A 33 13.18 3.04 2.32
N GLY A 34 12.55 3.85 1.46
CA GLY A 34 11.17 3.64 1.05
C GLY A 34 10.96 2.19 0.66
N GLY A 35 9.85 1.61 1.13
CA GLY A 35 9.51 0.22 0.85
C GLY A 35 9.46 -0.06 -0.67
N ARG A 36 9.39 -1.35 -1.03
CA ARG A 36 9.28 -1.76 -2.43
C ARG A 36 8.15 -0.98 -3.14
N PRO A 37 8.40 -0.40 -4.33
CA PRO A 37 7.37 0.29 -5.09
C PRO A 37 6.15 -0.62 -5.28
N GLN A 38 4.95 -0.08 -5.00
CA GLN A 38 3.73 -0.82 -5.24
C GLN A 38 3.54 -1.02 -6.75
N LYS A 39 3.11 -2.22 -7.14
CA LYS A 39 2.85 -2.55 -8.56
C LYS A 39 1.59 -1.89 -9.12
N ILE A 40 0.70 -1.42 -8.25
CA ILE A 40 -0.56 -0.76 -8.62
C ILE A 40 -0.46 0.70 -8.20
N ASN A 41 -0.74 1.60 -9.14
CA ASN A 41 -0.80 3.03 -8.84
C ASN A 41 -2.09 3.33 -8.05
N GLY A 42 -2.04 4.25 -7.08
CA GLY A 42 -3.20 4.65 -6.29
C GLY A 42 -4.35 5.18 -7.14
N ALA A 43 -4.05 5.90 -8.23
CA ALA A 43 -5.07 6.41 -9.15
C ALA A 43 -5.86 5.27 -9.85
N THR A 44 -5.14 4.27 -10.37
CA THR A 44 -5.75 3.09 -11.00
C THR A 44 -6.52 2.26 -9.99
N LEU A 45 -6.06 2.20 -8.74
CA LEU A 45 -6.76 1.49 -7.67
C LEU A 45 -8.10 2.18 -7.35
N ALA A 46 -8.12 3.52 -7.31
CA ALA A 46 -9.33 4.30 -7.09
C ALA A 46 -10.36 4.14 -8.22
N GLU A 47 -9.91 4.07 -9.47
CA GLU A 47 -10.79 3.79 -10.61
C GLU A 47 -11.44 2.40 -10.50
N VAL A 48 -10.64 1.39 -10.16
CA VAL A 48 -11.14 0.01 -9.98
C VAL A 48 -12.12 -0.09 -8.81
N THR A 49 -11.90 0.64 -7.71
CA THR A 49 -12.88 0.66 -6.61
C THR A 49 -14.20 1.28 -7.05
N ASN A 50 -14.17 2.38 -7.81
CA ASN A 50 -15.39 3.00 -8.33
C ASN A 50 -16.17 2.07 -9.26
N GLN A 51 -15.46 1.28 -10.08
CA GLN A 51 -16.09 0.29 -10.97
C GLN A 51 -16.63 -0.94 -10.23
N LEU A 52 -16.06 -1.29 -9.07
CA LEU A 52 -16.62 -2.29 -8.17
C LEU A 52 -17.89 -1.75 -7.50
N ASP A 53 -17.87 -0.49 -7.02
CA ASP A 53 -19.03 0.17 -6.41
C ASP A 53 -20.20 0.32 -7.39
N SER A 54 -19.93 0.64 -8.66
CA SER A 54 -20.96 0.74 -9.71
C SER A 54 -21.49 -0.64 -10.15
N GLY A 55 -20.75 -1.70 -9.84
CA GLY A 55 -21.01 -3.08 -10.26
C GLY A 55 -20.68 -3.36 -11.74
N GLU A 56 -19.84 -2.53 -12.36
CA GLU A 56 -19.22 -2.83 -13.67
C GLU A 56 -18.22 -3.98 -13.53
N LEU A 57 -17.44 -3.96 -12.44
CA LEU A 57 -16.59 -5.08 -12.03
C LEU A 57 -17.32 -5.96 -11.01
N ARG A 58 -17.07 -7.27 -11.07
CA ARG A 58 -17.75 -8.26 -10.21
C ARG A 58 -16.96 -8.57 -8.95
N ASP A 59 -15.65 -8.72 -9.12
CA ASP A 59 -14.72 -9.11 -8.08
C ASP A 59 -13.28 -8.74 -8.47
N GLY A 60 -12.33 -9.04 -7.58
CA GLY A 60 -10.91 -8.80 -7.82
C GLY A 60 -10.32 -9.62 -8.98
N ALA A 61 -10.91 -10.77 -9.31
CA ALA A 61 -10.49 -11.57 -10.47
C ALA A 61 -10.91 -10.92 -11.79
N HIS A 62 -12.12 -10.34 -11.85
CA HIS A 62 -12.56 -9.54 -12.98
C HIS A 62 -11.70 -8.30 -13.15
N ALA A 63 -11.41 -7.60 -12.04
CA ALA A 63 -10.50 -6.45 -12.04
C ALA A 63 -9.10 -6.80 -12.57
N GLN A 64 -8.57 -7.98 -12.21
CA GLN A 64 -7.30 -8.48 -12.73
C GLN A 64 -7.30 -8.63 -14.25
N ARG A 65 -8.34 -9.25 -14.80
CA ARG A 65 -8.44 -9.47 -16.25
C ARG A 65 -8.59 -8.18 -17.04
N CYS A 66 -9.31 -7.20 -16.50
CA CYS A 66 -9.61 -5.94 -17.19
C CYS A 66 -8.47 -4.92 -17.10
N HIS A 67 -7.86 -4.76 -15.92
CA HIS A 67 -6.95 -3.64 -15.64
C HIS A 67 -5.51 -4.04 -15.37
N PHE A 68 -5.29 -5.26 -14.87
CA PHE A 68 -3.99 -5.68 -14.36
C PHE A 68 -3.61 -7.10 -14.78
N PRO A 69 -3.56 -7.40 -16.09
CA PRO A 69 -3.33 -8.77 -16.58
C PRO A 69 -1.99 -9.35 -16.11
N ASP A 70 -0.98 -8.49 -15.92
CA ASP A 70 0.38 -8.89 -15.50
C ASP A 70 0.56 -8.99 -13.97
N ILE A 71 -0.46 -8.61 -13.21
CA ILE A 71 -0.41 -8.61 -11.75
C ILE A 71 -1.19 -9.81 -11.23
N SER A 72 -0.64 -10.49 -10.23
CA SER A 72 -1.32 -11.61 -9.62
C SER A 72 -2.60 -11.16 -8.92
N GLU A 73 -3.67 -11.94 -9.06
CA GLU A 73 -4.96 -11.70 -8.39
C GLU A 73 -4.77 -11.49 -6.88
N ARG A 74 -3.87 -12.26 -6.25
CA ARG A 74 -3.53 -12.12 -4.83
C ARG A 74 -3.05 -10.70 -4.46
N THR A 75 -2.24 -10.09 -5.33
CA THR A 75 -1.72 -8.73 -5.11
C THR A 75 -2.83 -7.71 -5.22
N ILE A 76 -3.72 -7.88 -6.19
CA ILE A 76 -4.89 -7.01 -6.40
C ILE A 76 -5.85 -7.11 -5.22
N ARG A 77 -6.20 -8.33 -4.79
CA ARG A 77 -7.07 -8.55 -3.62
C ARG A 77 -6.49 -7.95 -2.35
N ARG A 78 -5.18 -8.07 -2.14
CA ARG A 78 -4.50 -7.42 -1.02
C ARG A 78 -4.64 -5.89 -1.10
N ASN A 79 -4.32 -5.28 -2.23
CA ASN A 79 -4.43 -3.83 -2.37
C ASN A 79 -5.88 -3.34 -2.23
N LEU A 80 -6.86 -4.08 -2.77
CA LEU A 80 -8.28 -3.79 -2.58
C LEU A 80 -8.67 -3.88 -1.10
N SER A 81 -8.18 -4.90 -0.38
CA SER A 81 -8.44 -5.02 1.07
C SER A 81 -7.82 -3.89 1.89
N GLU A 82 -6.66 -3.37 1.48
CA GLU A 82 -6.03 -2.20 2.11
C GLU A 82 -6.90 -0.93 1.96
N VAL A 83 -7.77 -0.88 0.94
CA VAL A 83 -8.75 0.21 0.71
C VAL A 83 -10.14 -0.11 1.28
N GLY A 84 -10.32 -1.26 1.92
CA GLY A 84 -11.58 -1.66 2.57
C GLY A 84 -12.45 -2.63 1.75
N TYR A 85 -11.97 -3.12 0.61
CA TYR A 85 -12.65 -4.12 -0.19
C TYR A 85 -12.19 -5.54 0.19
N GLU A 86 -12.94 -6.22 1.05
CA GLU A 86 -12.61 -7.57 1.55
C GLU A 86 -12.77 -8.70 0.50
N GLY A 87 -13.15 -8.37 -0.74
CA GLY A 87 -13.12 -9.30 -1.87
C GLY A 87 -14.30 -10.27 -1.95
N PHE A 88 -15.41 -9.98 -1.26
CA PHE A 88 -16.67 -10.67 -1.50
C PHE A 88 -17.28 -10.22 -2.83
N VAL A 89 -17.79 -11.16 -3.60
CA VAL A 89 -18.52 -10.88 -4.85
C VAL A 89 -19.73 -10.03 -4.49
N GLN A 90 -19.73 -8.75 -4.89
CA GLN A 90 -20.93 -7.93 -4.79
C GLN A 90 -21.87 -8.32 -5.94
N LEU A 91 -22.63 -9.40 -5.74
CA LEU A 91 -23.78 -9.65 -6.61
C LEU A 91 -24.82 -8.59 -6.28
N LYS A 92 -25.18 -7.76 -7.27
CA LYS A 92 -26.38 -6.92 -7.18
C LYS A 92 -27.54 -7.84 -6.76
N LYS A 93 -28.19 -7.52 -5.63
CA LYS A 93 -29.36 -8.28 -5.17
C LYS A 93 -30.34 -8.38 -6.33
N PRO A 94 -30.73 -9.60 -6.76
CA PRO A 94 -31.71 -9.73 -7.81
C PRO A 94 -33.00 -9.04 -7.37
N LEU A 95 -33.58 -8.25 -8.27
CA LEU A 95 -34.85 -7.58 -8.03
C LEU A 95 -35.95 -8.65 -8.02
N LEU A 96 -36.26 -9.17 -6.84
CA LEU A 96 -37.36 -10.11 -6.66
C LEU A 96 -38.66 -9.34 -6.88
N LYS A 97 -39.32 -9.58 -8.01
CA LYS A 97 -40.68 -9.07 -8.23
C LYS A 97 -41.60 -9.71 -7.18
N PRO A 98 -42.51 -8.95 -6.54
CA PRO A 98 -43.53 -9.55 -5.70
C PRO A 98 -44.32 -10.54 -6.57
N LYS A 99 -44.39 -11.80 -6.13
CA LYS A 99 -45.25 -12.79 -6.78
C LYS A 99 -46.69 -12.27 -6.72
N HIS A 100 -47.31 -12.14 -7.89
CA HIS A 100 -48.74 -11.92 -8.04
C HIS A 100 -49.49 -13.23 -7.80
#